data_AF-A0A536L1W0-F1
#
_entry.id   AF-A0A536L1W0-F1
#
_cell.length_a   1.000
_cell.length_b   1.000
_cell.length_c   1.000
_cell.angle_alpha   90.00
_cell.angle_beta   90.00
_cell.angle_gamma   90.00
#
_symmetry.space_group_name_H-M   'P 1'
#
loop_
_entity.id
_entity.type
_entity.pdbx_description
1 polymer ?
#
loop_
_entity_poly.entity_id
_entity_poly.type
_entity_poly.pdbx_seq_one_letter_code
_entity_poly.pdbx_strand_id
1 'polypeptide(L)'
;MSTAVIAPVNPFAAESKDTVMSVMRRDRDKFTRLVSDPKNWNVDTRCTGWETRDLVGHMIDVMEGYFKNWEAAKKGETPTPLGMAAMGGTLNDHALDFRKLSREEALDRFKKDAQKLDGMLDALKP
;
A
#
# COMPACT_ATOMS: atom_id res chain seq x y z
N MET A 1 27.26 -28.82 -8.42
CA MET A 1 26.54 -27.59 -8.03
C MET A 1 25.09 -27.78 -8.39
N SER A 2 24.17 -27.71 -7.42
CA SER A 2 22.74 -27.81 -7.71
C SER A 2 22.27 -26.49 -8.29
N THR A 3 21.93 -26.45 -9.58
CA THR A 3 21.20 -25.34 -10.19
C THR A 3 19.80 -25.35 -9.59
N ALA A 4 19.57 -24.52 -8.57
CA ALA A 4 18.23 -24.29 -8.07
C ALA A 4 17.35 -23.84 -9.24
N VAL A 5 16.33 -24.63 -9.56
CA VAL A 5 15.32 -24.26 -10.55
C VAL A 5 14.53 -23.11 -9.93
N ILE A 6 14.72 -21.90 -10.47
CA ILE A 6 13.89 -20.75 -10.09
C ILE A 6 12.53 -20.96 -10.74
N ALA A 7 11.56 -21.41 -9.94
CA ALA A 7 10.17 -21.48 -10.37
C ALA A 7 9.54 -20.07 -10.32
N PRO A 8 8.74 -19.68 -11.31
CA PRO A 8 7.99 -18.42 -11.26
C PRO A 8 6.96 -18.46 -10.13
N VAL A 9 6.85 -17.35 -9.39
CA VAL A 9 5.83 -17.16 -8.35
C VAL A 9 4.56 -16.62 -9.01
N ASN A 10 3.43 -17.29 -8.82
CA ASN A 10 2.13 -16.72 -9.16
C ASN A 10 1.57 -15.97 -7.95
N PRO A 11 1.61 -14.62 -7.91
CA PRO A 11 1.20 -13.85 -6.74
C PRO A 11 -0.29 -13.98 -6.40
N PHE A 12 -1.11 -14.53 -7.31
CA PHE A 12 -2.53 -14.77 -7.10
C PHE A 12 -2.84 -16.15 -6.52
N ALA A 13 -1.84 -17.04 -6.44
CA ALA A 13 -2.03 -18.38 -5.92
C ALA A 13 -1.93 -18.40 -4.39
N ALA A 14 -2.76 -19.20 -3.72
CA ALA A 14 -2.84 -19.23 -2.27
C ALA A 14 -1.51 -19.65 -1.61
N GLU A 15 -0.79 -20.59 -2.24
CA GLU A 15 0.54 -21.03 -1.82
C GLU A 15 1.61 -19.94 -1.90
N SER A 16 1.36 -18.87 -2.66
CA SER A 16 2.31 -17.76 -2.81
C SER A 16 2.16 -16.70 -1.72
N LYS A 17 1.16 -16.82 -0.84
CA LYS A 17 0.86 -15.83 0.21
C LYS A 17 2.11 -15.42 1.00
N ASP A 18 2.85 -16.38 1.55
CA ASP A 18 4.02 -16.09 2.40
C ASP A 18 5.12 -15.35 1.63
N THR A 19 5.31 -15.70 0.36
CA THR A 19 6.29 -15.03 -0.51
C THR A 19 5.86 -13.60 -0.81
N VAL A 20 4.59 -13.38 -1.16
CA VAL A 20 4.04 -12.04 -1.42
C VAL A 20 4.12 -11.17 -0.17
N MET A 21 3.71 -11.70 0.99
CA MET A 21 3.78 -11.00 2.27
C MET A 21 5.22 -10.65 2.66
N SER A 22 6.17 -11.55 2.45
CA SER A 22 7.61 -11.29 2.69
C SER A 22 8.13 -10.12 1.85
N VAL A 23 7.83 -10.12 0.55
CA VAL A 23 8.24 -9.04 -0.36
C VAL A 23 7.60 -7.71 0.03
N MET A 24 6.29 -7.71 0.29
CA MET A 24 5.53 -6.52 0.69
C MET A 24 6.12 -5.91 1.97
N ARG A 25 6.34 -6.71 3.02
CA ARG A 25 6.92 -6.26 4.29
C ARG A 25 8.31 -5.67 4.10
N ARG A 26 9.19 -6.38 3.38
CA ARG A 26 10.55 -5.92 3.07
C ARG A 26 10.55 -4.57 2.36
N ASP A 27 9.70 -4.40 1.34
CA ASP A 27 9.71 -3.18 0.53
C ASP A 27 9.01 -2.03 1.25
N ARG A 28 8.00 -2.32 2.08
CA ARG A 28 7.43 -1.34 3.01
C ARG A 28 8.43 -0.85 4.05
N ASP A 29 9.30 -1.72 4.58
CA ASP A 29 10.35 -1.30 5.52
C ASP A 29 11.37 -0.38 4.85
N LYS A 30 11.75 -0.68 3.60
CA LYS A 30 12.63 0.20 2.81
C LYS A 30 11.97 1.56 2.57
N PHE A 31 10.70 1.56 2.18
CA PHE A 31 9.94 2.79 1.97
C PHE A 31 9.83 3.60 3.26
N THR A 32 9.49 2.96 4.38
CA THR A 32 9.41 3.60 5.69
C THR A 32 10.73 4.26 6.08
N ARG A 33 11.87 3.60 5.86
CA ARG A 33 13.19 4.21 6.08
C ARG A 33 13.44 5.42 5.18
N LEU A 34 13.08 5.34 3.91
CA LEU A 34 13.21 6.45 2.95
C LEU A 34 12.43 7.68 3.43
N VAL A 35 11.15 7.50 3.78
CA VAL A 35 10.24 8.61 4.12
C VAL A 35 10.40 9.14 5.55
N SER A 36 11.09 8.39 6.42
CA SER A 36 11.42 8.84 7.78
C SER A 36 12.57 9.85 7.80
N ASP A 37 13.38 9.92 6.74
CA ASP A 37 14.40 10.95 6.61
C ASP A 37 13.73 12.29 6.19
N PRO A 38 13.80 13.33 7.02
CA PRO A 38 13.13 14.61 6.76
C PRO A 38 13.53 15.23 5.42
N LYS A 39 14.76 14.98 4.95
CA LYS A 39 15.28 15.56 3.70
C LYS A 39 14.59 15.02 2.45
N ASN A 40 13.94 13.85 2.57
CA ASN A 40 13.30 13.19 1.44
C ASN A 40 11.84 13.65 1.27
N TRP A 41 11.24 14.32 2.25
CA TRP A 41 9.79 14.54 2.31
C TRP A 41 9.20 15.29 1.11
N ASN A 42 9.88 16.36 0.68
CA ASN A 42 9.48 17.25 -0.42
C ASN A 42 10.32 17.04 -1.69
N VAL A 43 10.90 15.85 -1.87
CA VAL A 43 11.66 15.53 -3.08
C VAL A 43 10.72 15.04 -4.16
N ASP A 44 10.85 15.62 -5.36
CA ASP A 44 10.14 15.21 -6.56
C ASP A 44 10.38 13.73 -6.88
N THR A 45 9.30 13.04 -7.22
CA THR A 45 9.35 11.67 -7.70
C THR A 45 9.40 11.64 -9.23
N ARG A 46 9.47 10.45 -9.82
CA ARG A 46 9.30 10.30 -11.27
C ARG A 46 7.84 10.43 -11.74
N CYS A 47 6.88 10.41 -10.80
CA CYS A 47 5.50 10.72 -11.11
C CYS A 47 5.35 12.25 -11.15
N THR A 48 5.07 12.81 -12.33
CA THR A 48 4.98 14.25 -12.52
C THR A 48 4.01 14.89 -11.54
N GLY A 49 4.47 15.90 -10.80
CA GLY A 49 3.66 16.62 -9.82
C GLY A 49 3.58 15.99 -8.43
N TRP A 50 4.19 14.81 -8.24
CA TRP A 50 4.23 14.12 -6.95
C TRP A 50 5.60 14.26 -6.29
N GLU A 51 5.58 14.65 -5.03
CA GLU A 51 6.68 14.59 -4.09
C GLU A 51 6.61 13.27 -3.29
N THR A 52 7.67 12.93 -2.57
CA THR A 52 7.73 11.73 -1.73
C THR A 52 6.58 11.65 -0.72
N ARG A 53 6.12 12.77 -0.15
CA ARG A 53 4.93 12.82 0.72
C ARG A 53 3.65 12.34 0.03
N ASP A 54 3.52 12.55 -1.28
CA ASP A 54 2.33 12.15 -2.03
C ASP A 54 2.31 10.63 -2.26
N LEU A 55 3.48 9.99 -2.33
CA LEU A 55 3.56 8.53 -2.28
C LEU A 55 3.07 7.99 -0.94
N VAL A 56 3.37 8.66 0.18
CA VAL A 56 2.82 8.28 1.50
C VAL A 56 1.30 8.46 1.51
N GLY A 57 0.80 9.60 1.03
CA GLY A 57 -0.64 9.85 0.87
C GLY A 57 -1.34 8.78 0.04
N HIS A 58 -0.74 8.41 -1.10
CA HIS A 58 -1.26 7.35 -1.96
C HIS A 58 -1.31 5.99 -1.26
N MET A 59 -0.27 5.62 -0.49
CA MET A 59 -0.30 4.36 0.27
C MET A 59 -1.41 4.35 1.32
N ILE A 60 -1.64 5.48 2.02
CA ILE A 60 -2.76 5.62 2.98
C ILE A 60 -4.09 5.43 2.26
N ASP A 61 -4.32 6.18 1.17
CA ASP A 61 -5.56 6.12 0.39
C ASP A 61 -5.90 4.69 -0.05
N VAL A 62 -4.91 3.99 -0.63
CA VAL A 62 -5.09 2.62 -1.12
C VAL A 62 -5.41 1.64 0.02
N MET A 63 -4.67 1.71 1.14
CA MET A 63 -4.93 0.85 2.30
C MET A 63 -6.33 1.08 2.88
N GLU A 64 -6.72 2.35 3.06
CA GLU A 64 -8.05 2.68 3.58
C GLU A 64 -9.18 2.30 2.62
N GLY A 65 -8.95 2.41 1.32
CA GLY A 65 -9.83 1.87 0.29
C GLY A 65 -10.03 0.36 0.43
N TYR A 66 -8.95 -0.40 0.63
CA TYR A 66 -9.05 -1.83 0.92
C TYR A 66 -9.82 -2.13 2.20
N PHE A 67 -9.60 -1.37 3.28
CA PHE A 67 -10.32 -1.59 4.54
C PHE A 67 -11.83 -1.40 4.39
N LYS A 68 -12.25 -0.37 3.64
CA LYS A 68 -13.67 -0.14 3.35
C LYS A 68 -14.28 -1.31 2.59
N ASN A 69 -13.61 -1.77 1.52
CA ASN A 69 -14.07 -2.89 0.71
C ASN A 69 -14.08 -4.21 1.48
N TRP A 70 -13.11 -4.42 2.37
CA TRP A 70 -13.03 -5.59 3.22
C TRP A 70 -14.20 -5.67 4.21
N GLU A 71 -14.52 -4.55 4.87
CA GLU A 71 -15.66 -4.52 5.80
C GLU A 71 -17.00 -4.68 5.07
N ALA A 72 -17.14 -4.14 3.86
CA ALA A 72 -18.31 -4.40 3.01
C ALA A 72 -18.43 -5.90 2.68
N ALA A 73 -17.33 -6.54 2.25
CA ALA A 73 -17.31 -7.97 1.94
C ALA A 73 -17.68 -8.83 3.15
N LYS A 74 -17.18 -8.50 4.35
CA LYS A 74 -17.55 -9.21 5.60
C LYS A 74 -19.04 -9.13 5.94
N LYS A 75 -19.72 -8.07 5.51
CA LYS A 75 -21.18 -7.89 5.69
C LYS A 75 -22.00 -8.56 4.59
N GLY A 76 -21.35 -9.16 3.59
CA GLY A 76 -22.03 -9.66 2.39
C GLY A 76 -22.54 -8.55 1.46
N GLU A 77 -22.06 -7.33 1.64
CA GLU A 77 -22.35 -6.21 0.74
C GLU A 77 -21.51 -6.35 -0.52
N THR A 78 -22.07 -5.98 -1.67
CA THR A 78 -21.28 -5.87 -2.91
C THR A 78 -20.55 -4.53 -2.88
N PRO A 79 -19.20 -4.49 -2.76
CA PRO A 79 -18.48 -3.24 -2.83
C PRO A 79 -18.73 -2.60 -4.20
N THR A 80 -18.69 -1.28 -4.28
CA THR A 80 -18.59 -0.59 -5.59
C THR A 80 -17.12 -0.29 -5.83
N PRO A 81 -16.32 -1.22 -6.40
CA PRO A 81 -14.95 -0.92 -6.74
C PRO A 81 -14.95 0.13 -7.83
N LEU A 82 -14.53 1.35 -7.50
CA LEU A 82 -14.16 2.35 -8.51
C LEU A 82 -13.08 1.77 -9.47
N GLY A 83 -12.25 0.86 -8.96
CA GLY A 83 -11.37 -0.01 -9.73
C GLY A 83 -10.40 0.74 -10.65
N MET A 84 -9.96 0.06 -11.71
CA MET A 84 -9.13 0.67 -12.76
C MET A 84 -9.84 1.83 -13.48
N ALA A 85 -11.18 1.84 -13.49
CA ALA A 85 -11.98 2.81 -14.23
C ALA A 85 -11.86 4.23 -13.67
N ALA A 86 -11.77 4.39 -12.35
CA ALA A 86 -11.53 5.71 -11.73
C ALA A 86 -10.05 5.98 -11.42
N MET A 87 -9.20 4.93 -11.45
CA MET A 87 -7.82 4.99 -11.00
C MET A 87 -7.01 6.12 -11.64
N GLY A 88 -7.15 6.31 -12.95
CA GLY A 88 -6.43 7.36 -13.68
C GLY A 88 -6.90 8.78 -13.38
N GLY A 89 -8.12 8.95 -12.84
CA GLY A 89 -8.72 10.26 -12.57
C GLY A 89 -8.63 10.69 -11.11
N THR A 90 -8.88 9.78 -10.17
CA THR A 90 -9.07 10.15 -8.75
C THR A 90 -7.86 9.86 -7.87
N LEU A 91 -6.96 8.95 -8.27
CA LEU A 91 -5.77 8.63 -7.45
C LEU A 91 -4.89 9.85 -7.20
N ASN A 92 -4.76 10.72 -8.21
CA ASN A 92 -3.99 11.94 -8.08
C ASN A 92 -4.60 12.85 -7.01
N ASP A 93 -5.90 13.13 -7.11
CA ASP A 93 -6.59 14.03 -6.18
C ASP A 93 -6.53 13.50 -4.74
N HIS A 94 -6.72 12.19 -4.55
CA HIS A 94 -6.63 11.57 -3.23
C HIS A 94 -5.21 11.62 -2.66
N ALA A 95 -4.18 11.32 -3.46
CA ALA A 95 -2.80 11.39 -3.00
C ALA A 95 -2.42 12.83 -2.57
N LEU A 96 -2.82 13.83 -3.35
CA LEU A 96 -2.54 15.24 -3.07
C LEU A 96 -3.35 15.80 -1.89
N ASP A 97 -4.56 15.28 -1.62
CA ASP A 97 -5.38 15.71 -0.47
C ASP A 97 -4.66 15.48 0.89
N PHE A 98 -3.74 14.51 0.96
CA PHE A 98 -2.93 14.26 2.15
C PHE A 98 -1.85 15.32 2.41
N ARG A 99 -1.59 16.25 1.48
CA ARG A 99 -0.66 17.37 1.70
C ARG A 99 -1.07 18.30 2.85
N LYS A 100 -2.33 18.23 3.28
CA LYS A 100 -2.84 18.96 4.45
C LYS A 100 -2.35 18.41 5.80
N LEU A 101 -1.85 17.18 5.83
CA LEU A 101 -1.28 16.58 7.04
C LEU A 101 0.14 17.09 7.26
N SER A 102 0.54 17.21 8.53
CA SER A 102 1.96 17.25 8.86
C SER A 102 2.63 15.93 8.48
N ARG A 103 3.97 15.96 8.36
CA ARG A 103 4.74 14.74 8.07
C ARG A 103 4.51 13.69 9.15
N GLU A 104 4.54 14.11 10.41
CA GLU A 104 4.37 13.23 11.57
C GLU A 104 3.01 12.55 11.54
N GLU A 105 1.93 13.30 11.28
CA GLU A 105 0.58 12.75 11.16
C GLU A 105 0.45 11.77 9.99
N ALA A 106 1.01 12.10 8.82
CA ALA A 106 0.97 11.23 7.65
C ALA A 106 1.74 9.92 7.91
N LEU A 107 2.94 10.00 8.50
CA LEU A 107 3.75 8.82 8.80
C LEU A 107 3.13 7.93 9.88
N ASP A 108 2.51 8.52 10.91
CA ASP A 108 1.81 7.76 11.95
C ASP A 108 0.60 7.02 11.38
N ARG A 109 -0.23 7.73 10.60
CA ARG A 109 -1.39 7.13 9.91
C ARG A 109 -0.97 6.00 8.98
N PHE A 110 0.05 6.22 8.15
CA PHE A 110 0.62 5.19 7.28
C PHE A 110 1.07 3.94 8.06
N LYS A 111 1.80 4.11 9.17
CA LYS A 111 2.26 2.97 9.99
C LYS A 111 1.09 2.20 10.60
N LYS A 112 0.10 2.92 11.13
CA LYS A 112 -1.11 2.31 11.72
C LYS A 112 -1.89 1.50 10.70
N ASP A 113 -2.08 2.05 9.50
CA ASP A 113 -2.78 1.36 8.42
C ASP A 113 -1.99 0.15 7.93
N ALA A 114 -0.66 0.27 7.77
CA ALA A 114 0.19 -0.85 7.41
C ALA A 114 0.12 -2.01 8.42
N GLN A 115 0.11 -1.73 9.72
CA GLN A 115 -0.05 -2.73 10.77
C GLN A 115 -1.43 -3.40 10.72
N LYS A 116 -2.48 -2.62 10.48
CA LYS A 116 -3.84 -3.15 10.31
C LYS A 116 -3.93 -4.08 9.10
N LEU A 117 -3.36 -3.67 7.96
CA LEU A 117 -3.34 -4.48 6.75
C LEU A 117 -2.60 -5.81 6.98
N ASP A 118 -1.44 -5.78 7.63
CA ASP A 118 -0.70 -6.99 7.98
C ASP A 118 -1.54 -7.96 8.81
N GLY A 119 -2.20 -7.46 9.87
CA GLY A 119 -3.06 -8.29 10.71
C GLY A 119 -4.24 -8.91 9.95
N MET A 120 -4.84 -8.16 9.03
CA MET A 120 -5.91 -8.68 8.16
C MET A 120 -5.40 -9.79 7.23
N LEU A 121 -4.24 -9.59 6.61
CA LEU A 121 -3.65 -10.55 5.70
C LEU A 121 -3.13 -11.80 6.43
N ASP A 122 -2.55 -11.66 7.62
CA ASP A 122 -2.12 -12.81 8.44
C ASP A 122 -3.29 -13.70 8.84
N ALA A 123 -4.45 -13.11 9.15
CA ALA A 123 -5.65 -13.84 9.54
C ALA A 123 -6.27 -14.67 8.40
N LEU A 124 -5.96 -14.38 7.13
CA LEU A 124 -6.42 -15.18 6.00
C LEU A 124 -5.79 -16.57 6.04
N LYS A 125 -6.60 -17.61 5.83
CA LYS A 125 -6.11 -18.96 5.55
C LYS A 125 -6.25 -19.23 4.04
N PRO A 126 -5.37 -20.07 3.46
CA PRO A 126 -5.56 -20.59 2.11
C PRO A 126 -6.97 -21.20 1.91
#